data_AF-A0A6P6VLZ0-F1
#
_entry.id   AF-A0A6P6VLZ0-F1
#
_cell.length_a   1.000
_cell.length_b   1.000
_cell.length_c   1.000
_cell.angle_alpha   90.00
_cell.angle_beta   90.00
_cell.angle_gamma   90.00
#
_symmetry.space_group_name_H-M   'P 1'
#
loop_
_entity.id
_entity.type
_entity.pdbx_description
1 polymer ?
#
loop_
_entity_poly.entity_id
_entity_poly.type
_entity_poly.pdbx_seq_one_letter_code
_entity_poly.pdbx_strand_id
1 'polypeptide(L)'
;MVWVGSLSGEFSTKATWESIRYKRNISLLDEFLWNSLVPLKLSFFAWKVLRSLVPLETVLKRRGVPLASCCLCCQLEEELVVHLFVTSPVAREVWSSFCQRFGIIDPRSTSVSAMVLTWLSSTSVISRDHIMTVVPLVILWFLWKARNKALFEGEIFEAHRVVSLVDGFVKQLGAAKKLLACYFRGDIRDPRVGLSTRPVKRKTAQAVSWKRPPMHHVKLNMDASVSHKRAYRGGLLRDSDGRLIFAYYKEFGELDVLMAESSSLLHGLQLCRDLARGPLLVEIDFKSLVGSDVSIASVQYVVSDPGIAFLTFNNGIPRL
;
A
#
# COMPACT_ATOMS: atom_id res chain seq x y z
N MET A 1 -22.13 -7.33 34.59
CA MET A 1 -20.93 -8.17 34.51
C MET A 1 -19.76 -7.22 34.25
N VAL A 2 -18.76 -7.14 35.14
CA VAL A 2 -17.67 -6.16 35.05
C VAL A 2 -16.38 -6.89 34.71
N TRP A 3 -15.67 -6.43 33.67
CA TRP A 3 -14.41 -7.03 33.24
C TRP A 3 -13.25 -6.61 34.15
N VAL A 4 -12.66 -7.56 34.87
CA VAL A 4 -11.58 -7.30 35.85
C VAL A 4 -10.28 -6.84 35.20
N GLY A 5 -10.09 -7.10 33.90
CA GLY A 5 -8.87 -6.75 33.15
C GLY A 5 -8.82 -5.32 32.60
N SER A 6 -9.78 -4.44 32.94
CA SER A 6 -9.76 -3.02 32.57
C SER A 6 -10.16 -2.16 33.77
N LEU A 7 -9.47 -1.02 33.97
CA LEU A 7 -9.84 -0.03 34.99
C LEU A 7 -11.23 0.58 34.75
N SER A 8 -11.70 0.58 33.50
CA SER A 8 -13.05 1.06 33.15
C SER A 8 -14.14 0.01 33.39
N GLY A 9 -13.78 -1.25 33.68
CA GLY A 9 -14.74 -2.35 33.78
C GLY A 9 -15.35 -2.81 32.45
N GLU A 10 -15.03 -2.13 31.34
CA GLU A 10 -15.49 -2.48 30.00
C GLU A 10 -14.67 -3.64 29.41
N PHE A 11 -15.37 -4.57 28.76
CA PHE A 11 -14.74 -5.68 28.07
C PHE A 11 -14.12 -5.22 26.74
N SER A 12 -12.87 -5.61 26.50
CA SER A 12 -12.20 -5.40 25.22
C SER A 12 -11.37 -6.63 24.87
N THR A 13 -11.57 -7.16 23.66
CA THR A 13 -10.77 -8.28 23.14
C THR A 13 -9.27 -7.99 23.16
N LYS A 14 -8.87 -6.73 22.95
CA LYS A 14 -7.47 -6.27 23.07
C LYS A 14 -6.96 -6.38 24.50
N ALA A 15 -7.72 -5.89 25.49
CA ALA A 15 -7.33 -5.94 26.90
C ALA A 15 -7.27 -7.39 27.41
N THR A 16 -8.26 -8.21 27.02
CA THR A 16 -8.28 -9.65 27.32
C THR A 16 -7.05 -10.34 26.72
N TRP A 17 -6.76 -10.11 25.44
CA TRP A 17 -5.57 -10.68 24.80
C TRP A 17 -4.27 -10.26 25.49
N GLU A 18 -4.13 -8.98 25.85
CA GLU A 18 -2.95 -8.48 26.58
C GLU A 18 -2.80 -9.09 27.97
N SER A 19 -3.91 -9.47 28.63
CA SER A 19 -3.89 -10.08 29.96
C SER A 19 -3.54 -11.57 29.95
N ILE A 20 -3.92 -12.31 28.90
CA ILE A 20 -3.69 -13.76 28.81
C ILE A 20 -2.41 -14.11 28.05
N ARG A 21 -1.90 -13.22 27.19
CA ARG A 21 -0.73 -13.51 26.38
C ARG A 21 0.52 -13.55 27.26
N TYR A 22 1.36 -14.57 27.05
CA TYR A 22 2.70 -14.57 27.59
C TYR A 22 3.57 -13.56 26.81
N LYS A 23 3.94 -12.45 27.46
CA LYS A 23 4.81 -11.43 26.85
C LYS A 23 6.23 -11.97 26.76
N ARG A 24 6.68 -12.26 25.54
CA ARG A 24 8.09 -12.52 25.24
C ARG A 24 8.79 -11.21 24.90
N ASN A 25 10.10 -11.15 25.17
CA ASN A 25 10.92 -10.04 24.69
C ASN A 25 10.83 -9.97 23.15
N ILE A 26 10.59 -8.77 22.63
CA ILE A 26 10.59 -8.53 21.19
C ILE A 26 12.05 -8.66 20.73
N SER A 27 12.33 -9.63 19.88
CA SER A 27 13.67 -9.75 19.29
C SER A 27 13.88 -8.63 18.27
N LEU A 28 15.12 -8.15 18.10
CA LEU A 28 15.45 -7.17 17.07
C LEU A 28 14.99 -7.65 15.67
N LEU A 29 15.11 -8.96 15.39
CA LEU A 29 14.57 -9.56 14.18
C LEU A 29 13.06 -9.33 14.05
N ASP A 30 12.29 -9.66 15.10
CA ASP A 30 10.83 -9.49 15.08
C ASP A 30 10.40 -8.03 14.91
N GLU A 31 11.20 -7.08 15.39
CA GLU A 31 10.96 -5.65 15.17
C GLU A 31 11.17 -5.23 13.72
N PHE A 32 12.27 -5.66 13.09
CA PHE A 32 12.64 -5.23 11.73
C PHE A 32 11.94 -6.02 10.61
N LEU A 33 11.33 -7.17 10.91
CA LEU A 33 10.57 -7.94 9.92
C LEU A 33 9.39 -7.17 9.34
N TRP A 34 8.74 -6.33 10.15
CA TRP A 34 7.52 -5.62 9.78
C TRP A 34 7.83 -4.24 9.20
N ASN A 35 8.27 -4.22 7.94
CA ASN A 35 8.66 -3.01 7.23
C ASN A 35 7.53 -2.54 6.27
N SER A 36 7.19 -1.24 6.36
CA SER A 36 6.10 -0.62 5.58
C SER A 36 6.41 -0.41 4.10
N LEU A 37 7.69 -0.40 3.73
CA LEU A 37 8.18 -0.18 2.36
C LEU A 37 7.96 -1.41 1.49
N VAL A 38 7.95 -2.61 2.08
CA VAL A 38 7.69 -3.87 1.37
C VAL A 38 6.24 -4.31 1.52
N PRO A 39 5.66 -5.02 0.54
CA PRO A 39 4.36 -5.65 0.71
C PRO A 39 4.37 -6.63 1.90
N LEU A 40 3.29 -6.64 2.70
CA LEU A 40 3.16 -7.47 3.90
C LEU A 40 3.51 -8.95 3.69
N LYS A 41 3.26 -9.48 2.48
CA LYS A 41 3.62 -10.86 2.11
C LYS A 41 5.11 -11.16 2.23
N LEU A 42 6.01 -10.19 1.99
CA LEU A 42 7.46 -10.35 2.13
C LEU A 42 7.84 -10.46 3.62
N SER A 43 7.32 -9.55 4.44
CA SER A 43 7.51 -9.58 5.90
C SER A 43 6.99 -10.87 6.53
N PHE A 44 5.77 -11.27 6.17
CA PHE A 44 5.18 -12.52 6.66
C PHE A 44 5.96 -13.74 6.17
N PHE A 45 6.48 -13.71 4.94
CA PHE A 45 7.32 -14.77 4.43
C PHE A 45 8.64 -14.88 5.20
N ALA A 46 9.35 -13.76 5.42
CA ALA A 46 10.58 -13.74 6.20
C ALA A 46 10.36 -14.25 7.63
N TRP A 47 9.23 -13.87 8.26
CA TRP A 47 8.82 -14.39 9.57
C TRP A 47 8.67 -15.93 9.57
N LYS A 48 8.09 -16.52 8.51
CA LYS A 48 8.01 -17.97 8.34
C LYS A 48 9.39 -18.60 8.17
N VAL A 49 10.27 -17.99 7.36
CA VAL A 49 11.64 -18.49 7.13
C VAL A 49 12.42 -18.55 8.45
N LEU A 50 12.42 -17.47 9.23
CA LEU A 50 13.13 -17.40 10.50
C LEU A 50 12.64 -18.41 11.55
N ARG A 51 11.40 -18.89 11.41
CA ARG A 51 10.79 -19.93 12.27
C ARG A 51 10.82 -21.32 11.64
N SER A 52 11.48 -21.48 10.48
CA SER A 52 11.52 -22.73 9.72
C SER A 52 10.12 -23.30 9.38
N LEU A 53 9.15 -22.41 9.11
CA LEU A 53 7.75 -22.74 8.79
C LEU A 53 7.45 -22.74 7.28
N VAL A 54 8.49 -22.63 6.45
CA VAL A 54 8.32 -22.72 4.99
C VAL A 54 8.15 -24.18 4.55
N PRO A 55 7.32 -24.44 3.51
CA PRO A 55 7.01 -25.80 3.07
C PRO A 55 8.15 -26.36 2.21
N LEU A 56 9.28 -26.67 2.85
CA LEU A 56 10.34 -27.47 2.22
C LEU A 56 10.01 -28.95 2.33
N GLU A 57 10.54 -29.75 1.41
CA GLU A 57 10.35 -31.20 1.43
C GLU A 57 10.87 -31.80 2.74
N THR A 58 11.94 -31.28 3.31
CA THR A 58 12.45 -31.67 4.64
C THR A 58 11.48 -31.38 5.78
N VAL A 59 10.62 -30.36 5.65
CA VAL A 59 9.54 -30.07 6.60
C VAL A 59 8.37 -31.02 6.38
N LEU A 60 8.09 -31.40 5.14
CA LEU A 60 7.06 -32.40 4.80
C LEU A 60 7.47 -33.81 5.24
N LYS A 61 8.76 -34.18 5.11
CA LYS A 61 9.32 -35.43 5.65
C LYS A 61 9.13 -35.53 7.15
N ARG A 62 9.40 -34.45 7.89
CA ARG A 62 9.15 -34.38 9.35
C ARG A 62 7.68 -34.55 9.72
N ARG A 63 6.77 -34.37 8.76
CA ARG A 63 5.31 -34.60 8.91
C ARG A 63 4.86 -35.95 8.34
N GLY A 64 5.79 -36.85 8.01
CA GLY A 64 5.50 -38.21 7.56
C GLY A 64 5.31 -38.38 6.05
N VAL A 65 5.67 -37.39 5.22
CA VAL A 65 5.60 -37.51 3.75
C VAL A 65 6.98 -37.88 3.20
N PRO A 66 7.22 -39.13 2.76
CA PRO A 66 8.52 -39.55 2.26
C PRO A 66 8.78 -38.95 0.87
N LEU A 67 9.69 -37.98 0.79
CA LEU A 67 10.14 -37.35 -0.45
C LEU A 67 11.66 -37.47 -0.57
N ALA A 68 12.21 -37.47 -1.78
CA ALA A 68 13.65 -37.33 -2.00
C ALA A 68 13.99 -35.83 -2.04
N SER A 69 14.62 -35.32 -0.99
CA SER A 69 14.98 -33.90 -0.91
C SER A 69 16.41 -33.72 -1.40
N CYS A 70 16.57 -32.93 -2.44
CA CYS A 70 17.86 -32.52 -2.96
C CYS A 70 17.81 -31.04 -3.32
N CYS A 71 18.87 -30.30 -3.00
CA CYS A 71 18.96 -28.89 -3.33
C CYS A 71 19.02 -28.70 -4.84
N LEU A 72 18.07 -27.94 -5.40
CA LEU A 72 18.00 -27.66 -6.84
C LEU A 72 19.23 -26.90 -7.37
N CYS A 73 19.95 -26.20 -6.50
CA CYS A 73 21.13 -25.43 -6.87
C CYS A 73 22.39 -26.30 -7.02
N CYS A 74 22.67 -27.19 -6.06
CA CYS A 74 23.93 -27.95 -6.05
C CYS A 74 23.76 -29.44 -6.36
N GLN A 75 22.56 -30.00 -6.22
CA GLN A 75 22.27 -31.43 -6.39
C GLN A 75 23.12 -32.36 -5.51
N LEU A 76 23.73 -31.84 -4.43
CA LEU A 76 24.67 -32.56 -3.56
C LEU A 76 24.18 -32.68 -2.12
N GLU A 77 23.49 -31.64 -1.62
CA GLU A 77 23.02 -31.57 -0.23
C GLU A 77 21.50 -31.62 -0.16
N GLU A 78 20.97 -32.04 0.99
CA GLU A 78 19.54 -32.00 1.27
C GLU A 78 19.04 -30.53 1.37
N GLU A 79 17.85 -30.25 0.83
CA GLU A 79 17.29 -28.91 0.84
C GLU A 79 16.72 -28.52 2.22
N LEU A 80 17.60 -27.99 3.08
CA LEU A 80 17.27 -27.40 4.37
C LEU A 80 17.03 -25.88 4.26
N VAL A 81 16.29 -25.31 5.21
CA VAL A 81 16.05 -23.85 5.28
C VAL A 81 17.38 -23.07 5.25
N VAL A 82 18.33 -23.45 6.09
CA VAL A 82 19.65 -22.81 6.12
C VAL A 82 20.41 -22.99 4.81
N HIS A 83 20.32 -24.17 4.18
CA HIS A 83 20.97 -24.41 2.90
C HIS A 83 20.38 -23.54 1.80
N LEU A 84 19.07 -23.56 1.64
CA LEU A 84 18.39 -22.76 0.63
C LEU A 84 18.65 -21.25 0.77
N PHE A 85 18.63 -20.72 1.99
CA PHE A 85 18.68 -19.27 2.20
C PHE A 85 20.06 -18.72 2.55
N VAL A 86 21.05 -19.56 2.91
CA VAL A 86 22.35 -19.08 3.40
C VAL A 86 23.52 -19.86 2.80
N THR A 87 23.54 -21.19 2.90
CA THR A 87 24.77 -21.96 2.62
C THR A 87 24.86 -22.56 1.22
N SER A 88 23.78 -22.58 0.43
CA SER A 88 23.84 -23.02 -0.98
C SER A 88 24.75 -22.10 -1.80
N PRO A 89 25.39 -22.61 -2.88
CA PRO A 89 26.22 -21.79 -3.77
C PRO A 89 25.50 -20.54 -4.26
N VAL A 90 24.24 -20.68 -4.71
CA VAL A 90 23.41 -19.56 -5.17
C VAL A 90 23.14 -18.56 -4.05
N ALA A 91 22.75 -19.01 -2.86
CA ALA A 91 22.49 -18.10 -1.75
C ALA A 91 23.75 -17.34 -1.33
N ARG A 92 24.90 -18.02 -1.22
CA ARG A 92 26.19 -17.40 -0.88
C ARG A 92 26.56 -16.32 -1.89
N GLU A 93 26.44 -16.60 -3.18
CA GLU A 93 26.76 -15.63 -4.22
C GLU A 93 25.83 -14.40 -4.17
N VAL A 94 24.52 -14.62 -3.96
CA VAL A 94 23.55 -13.52 -3.78
C VAL A 94 23.92 -12.67 -2.57
N TRP A 95 24.11 -13.28 -1.39
CA TRP A 95 24.50 -12.54 -0.18
C TRP A 95 25.83 -11.82 -0.37
N SER A 96 26.84 -12.47 -0.94
CA SER A 96 28.15 -11.87 -1.22
C SER A 96 28.04 -10.63 -2.11
N SER A 97 27.24 -10.70 -3.18
CA SER A 97 27.01 -9.56 -4.09
C SER A 97 26.43 -8.35 -3.35
N PHE A 98 25.49 -8.57 -2.43
CA PHE A 98 24.89 -7.49 -1.66
C PHE A 98 25.79 -7.04 -0.50
N CYS A 99 26.42 -7.95 0.24
CA CYS A 99 27.37 -7.64 1.30
C CYS A 99 28.50 -6.73 0.78
N GLN A 100 29.06 -7.05 -0.40
CA GLN A 100 30.09 -6.22 -1.04
C GLN A 100 29.60 -4.79 -1.30
N ARG A 101 28.36 -4.63 -1.78
CA ARG A 101 27.75 -3.31 -2.06
C ARG A 101 27.53 -2.48 -0.80
N PHE A 102 27.18 -3.13 0.31
CA PHE A 102 26.97 -2.47 1.61
C PHE A 102 28.24 -2.41 2.46
N GLY A 103 29.39 -2.89 1.97
CA GLY A 103 30.63 -2.94 2.75
C GLY A 103 30.56 -3.86 3.97
N ILE A 104 29.67 -4.85 3.95
CA ILE A 104 29.49 -5.87 4.98
C ILE A 104 30.50 -6.98 4.73
N ILE A 105 31.22 -7.38 5.76
CA ILE A 105 32.09 -8.57 5.70
C ILE A 105 31.19 -9.80 5.70
N ASP A 106 31.36 -10.69 4.71
CA ASP A 106 30.55 -11.90 4.55
C ASP A 106 30.51 -12.67 5.89
N PRO A 107 29.32 -12.80 6.50
CA PRO A 107 29.22 -13.28 7.87
C PRO A 107 29.36 -14.80 7.99
N ARG A 108 29.54 -15.54 6.88
CA ARG A 108 29.65 -17.03 6.84
C ARG A 108 28.68 -17.71 7.83
N SER A 109 27.45 -17.21 7.85
CA SER A 109 26.53 -17.51 8.93
C SER A 109 26.01 -18.94 8.89
N THR A 110 25.79 -19.51 10.07
CA THR A 110 25.29 -20.89 10.25
C THR A 110 23.77 -20.98 10.36
N SER A 111 23.05 -19.85 10.29
CA SER A 111 21.58 -19.81 10.27
C SER A 111 21.07 -18.55 9.56
N VAL A 112 19.81 -18.58 9.13
CA VAL A 112 19.14 -17.41 8.52
C VAL A 112 19.07 -16.26 9.53
N SER A 113 18.74 -16.55 10.78
CA SER A 113 18.65 -15.54 11.85
C SER A 113 20.00 -14.86 12.08
N ALA A 114 21.09 -15.63 12.12
CA ALA A 114 22.44 -15.07 12.26
C ALA A 114 22.82 -14.21 11.06
N MET A 115 22.53 -14.66 9.83
CA MET A 115 22.79 -13.89 8.61
C MET A 115 22.09 -12.53 8.65
N VAL A 116 20.80 -12.50 8.97
CA VAL A 116 20.01 -11.27 9.03
C VAL A 116 20.47 -10.38 10.20
N LEU A 117 20.79 -10.96 11.36
CA LEU A 117 21.29 -10.18 12.50
C LEU A 117 22.64 -9.53 12.18
N THR A 118 23.61 -10.27 11.63
CA THR A 118 24.92 -9.71 11.28
C THR A 118 24.78 -8.62 10.21
N TRP A 119 23.92 -8.85 9.21
CA TRP A 119 23.57 -7.82 8.24
C TRP A 119 23.07 -6.54 8.91
N LEU A 120 22.07 -6.65 9.78
CA LEU A 120 21.49 -5.49 10.45
C LEU A 120 22.53 -4.80 11.34
N SER A 121 23.31 -5.54 12.10
CA SER A 121 24.37 -5.03 12.99
C SER A 121 25.55 -4.38 12.25
N SER A 122 25.60 -4.44 10.92
CA SER A 122 26.69 -3.87 10.12
C SER A 122 26.56 -2.35 9.91
N THR A 123 25.46 -1.73 10.34
CA THR A 123 25.29 -0.27 10.31
C THR A 123 24.99 0.29 11.70
N SER A 124 25.55 1.47 12.00
CA SER A 124 25.34 2.16 13.28
C SER A 124 24.02 2.93 13.35
N VAL A 125 23.33 3.07 12.21
CA VAL A 125 22.07 3.80 12.09
C VAL A 125 21.04 2.87 11.45
N ILE A 126 20.26 2.17 12.27
CA ILE A 126 19.14 1.36 11.78
C ILE A 126 17.84 2.01 12.22
N SER A 127 17.01 2.34 11.24
CA SER A 127 15.60 2.64 11.46
C SER A 127 14.76 1.57 10.76
N ARG A 128 13.48 1.43 11.14
CA ARG A 128 12.60 0.43 10.53
C ARG A 128 12.48 0.58 9.02
N ASP A 129 12.50 1.81 8.51
CA ASP A 129 12.40 2.10 7.07
C ASP A 129 13.75 2.16 6.36
N HIS A 130 14.86 1.85 7.04
CA HIS A 130 16.19 1.88 6.45
C HIS A 130 16.35 0.83 5.34
N ILE A 131 17.14 1.11 4.30
CA ILE A 131 17.35 0.16 3.19
C ILE A 131 17.92 -1.19 3.69
N MET A 132 18.71 -1.15 4.76
CA MET A 132 19.29 -2.33 5.42
C MET A 132 18.24 -3.25 6.04
N THR A 133 17.04 -2.77 6.37
CA THR A 133 15.95 -3.64 6.84
C THR A 133 15.14 -4.20 5.67
N VAL A 134 15.11 -3.51 4.53
CA VAL A 134 14.39 -3.90 3.31
C VAL A 134 15.11 -5.03 2.58
N VAL A 135 16.41 -4.86 2.31
CA VAL A 135 17.16 -5.75 1.40
C VAL A 135 17.14 -7.22 1.84
N PRO A 136 17.39 -7.57 3.11
CA PRO A 136 17.31 -8.97 3.56
C PRO A 136 15.95 -9.62 3.31
N LEU A 137 14.85 -8.89 3.54
CA LEU A 137 13.49 -9.40 3.31
C LEU A 137 13.25 -9.70 1.82
N VAL A 138 13.77 -8.83 0.96
CA VAL A 138 13.68 -8.96 -0.49
C VAL A 138 14.54 -10.12 -0.99
N ILE A 139 15.77 -10.29 -0.48
CA ILE A 139 16.65 -11.43 -0.81
C ILE A 139 15.98 -12.76 -0.45
N LEU A 140 15.50 -12.91 0.79
CA LEU A 140 14.81 -14.14 1.23
C LEU A 140 13.61 -14.46 0.32
N TRP A 141 12.82 -13.45 -0.02
CA TRP A 141 11.68 -13.63 -0.91
C TRP A 141 12.06 -14.09 -2.31
N PHE A 142 13.09 -13.50 -2.92
CA PHE A 142 13.47 -13.84 -4.29
C PHE A 142 14.28 -15.13 -4.41
N LEU A 143 15.05 -15.52 -3.39
CA LEU A 143 15.61 -16.88 -3.30
C LEU A 143 14.49 -17.92 -3.31
N TRP A 144 13.45 -17.71 -2.50
CA TRP A 144 12.29 -18.59 -2.47
C TRP A 144 11.53 -18.63 -3.81
N LYS A 145 11.28 -17.46 -4.41
CA LYS A 145 10.58 -17.39 -5.70
C LYS A 145 11.37 -18.06 -6.82
N ALA A 146 12.68 -17.86 -6.88
CA ALA A 146 13.54 -18.48 -7.89
C ALA A 146 13.59 -20.00 -7.72
N ARG A 147 13.75 -20.49 -6.48
CA ARG A 147 13.68 -21.92 -6.17
C ARG A 147 12.35 -22.54 -6.59
N ASN A 148 11.22 -21.89 -6.30
CA ASN A 148 9.91 -22.43 -6.69
C ASN A 148 9.69 -22.43 -8.20
N LYS A 149 10.16 -21.40 -8.91
CA LYS A 149 10.15 -21.42 -10.38
C LYS A 149 10.97 -22.56 -10.93
N ALA A 150 12.14 -22.82 -10.34
CA ALA A 150 12.95 -23.96 -10.74
C ALA A 150 12.24 -25.31 -10.50
N LEU A 151 11.59 -25.46 -9.33
CA LEU A 151 10.89 -26.70 -9.00
C LEU A 151 9.66 -26.95 -9.87
N PHE A 152 8.82 -25.93 -10.11
CA PHE A 152 7.49 -26.11 -10.71
C PHE A 152 7.42 -25.71 -12.18
N GLU A 153 8.31 -24.83 -12.64
CA GLU A 153 8.32 -24.30 -14.01
C GLU A 153 9.57 -24.75 -14.79
N GLY A 154 10.47 -25.54 -14.17
CA GLY A 154 11.68 -26.05 -14.80
C GLY A 154 12.72 -24.97 -15.13
N GLU A 155 12.61 -23.79 -14.52
CA GLU A 155 13.58 -22.70 -14.71
C GLU A 155 14.93 -23.00 -14.03
N ILE A 156 16.00 -22.36 -14.50
CA ILE A 156 17.32 -22.50 -13.86
C ILE A 156 17.38 -21.63 -12.59
N PHE A 157 17.80 -22.24 -11.47
CA PHE A 157 18.01 -21.53 -10.21
C PHE A 157 19.44 -20.96 -10.13
N GLU A 158 19.59 -19.70 -10.50
CA GLU A 158 20.90 -19.03 -10.60
C GLU A 158 20.96 -17.72 -9.81
N ALA A 159 22.12 -17.44 -9.22
CA ALA A 159 22.35 -16.27 -8.38
C ALA A 159 22.15 -14.95 -9.13
N HIS A 160 22.68 -14.83 -10.35
CA HIS A 160 22.59 -13.60 -11.13
C HIS A 160 21.12 -13.16 -11.37
N ARG A 161 20.22 -14.14 -11.60
CA ARG A 161 18.79 -13.88 -11.80
C ARG A 161 18.16 -13.37 -10.51
N VAL A 162 18.49 -13.98 -9.38
CA VAL A 162 18.02 -13.54 -8.05
C VAL A 162 18.51 -12.12 -7.75
N VAL A 163 19.80 -11.83 -7.97
CA VAL A 163 20.37 -10.49 -7.77
C VAL A 163 19.63 -9.45 -8.64
N SER A 164 19.41 -9.76 -9.92
CA SER A 164 18.67 -8.88 -10.84
C SER A 164 17.23 -8.61 -10.37
N LEU A 165 16.53 -9.64 -9.86
CA LEU A 165 15.18 -9.49 -9.32
C LEU A 165 15.15 -8.62 -8.06
N VAL A 166 16.10 -8.80 -7.15
CA VAL A 166 16.24 -7.97 -5.95
C VAL A 166 16.51 -6.52 -6.34
N ASP A 167 17.43 -6.27 -7.28
CA ASP A 167 17.73 -4.92 -7.78
C ASP A 167 16.54 -4.29 -8.49
N GLY A 168 15.84 -5.04 -9.34
CA GLY A 168 14.62 -4.61 -10.00
C GLY A 168 13.54 -4.19 -9.00
N PHE A 169 13.37 -4.96 -7.92
CA PHE A 169 12.41 -4.64 -6.87
C PHE A 169 12.78 -3.37 -6.10
N VAL A 170 14.05 -3.19 -5.73
CA VAL A 170 14.50 -1.96 -5.05
C VAL A 170 14.37 -0.75 -5.98
N LYS A 171 14.65 -0.89 -7.28
CA LYS A 171 14.40 0.15 -8.30
C LYS A 171 12.92 0.51 -8.40
N GLN A 172 12.02 -0.47 -8.37
CA GLN A 172 10.57 -0.22 -8.36
C GLN A 172 10.12 0.54 -7.11
N LEU A 173 10.68 0.25 -5.93
CA LEU A 173 10.41 1.03 -4.72
C LEU A 173 10.87 2.49 -4.87
N GLY A 174 12.04 2.72 -5.46
CA GLY A 174 12.54 4.05 -5.79
C GLY A 174 11.63 4.79 -6.77
N ALA A 175 11.25 4.15 -7.88
CA ALA A 175 10.34 4.71 -8.89
C ALA A 175 8.95 5.05 -8.32
N ALA A 176 8.46 4.23 -7.38
CA ALA A 176 7.23 4.48 -6.63
C ALA A 176 7.37 5.56 -5.55
N LYS A 177 8.52 6.25 -5.46
CA LYS A 177 8.84 7.30 -4.47
C LYS A 177 8.71 6.83 -3.02
N LYS A 178 8.95 5.54 -2.76
CA LYS A 178 8.92 4.96 -1.42
C LYS A 178 10.27 5.05 -0.70
N LEU A 179 11.36 5.26 -1.44
CA LEU A 179 12.71 5.34 -0.87
C LEU A 179 13.15 6.80 -0.70
N LEU A 180 13.21 7.26 0.54
CA LEU A 180 13.68 8.60 0.91
C LEU A 180 15.19 8.61 1.17
N ALA A 181 15.84 9.77 1.01
CA ALA A 181 17.29 9.92 1.19
C ALA A 181 17.75 9.54 2.60
N CYS A 182 16.92 9.85 3.61
CA CYS A 182 17.22 9.52 5.00
C CYS A 182 17.25 8.00 5.27
N TYR A 183 16.65 7.17 4.41
CA TYR A 183 16.66 5.71 4.53
C TYR A 183 17.98 5.07 4.10
N PHE A 184 18.93 5.86 3.59
CA PHE A 184 20.28 5.43 3.21
C PHE A 184 21.36 6.09 4.09
N ARG A 185 20.98 6.78 5.17
CA ARG A 185 21.93 7.53 6.01
C ARG A 185 22.94 6.57 6.64
N GLY A 186 24.22 6.75 6.30
CA GLY A 186 25.32 5.89 6.77
C GLY A 186 25.86 4.94 5.70
N ASP A 187 25.08 4.66 4.66
CA ASP A 187 25.43 3.74 3.58
C ASP A 187 25.75 4.50 2.28
N ILE A 188 26.78 5.35 2.33
CA ILE A 188 27.17 6.32 1.28
C ILE A 188 27.72 5.62 0.01
N ARG A 189 28.07 4.34 0.09
CA ARG A 189 28.70 3.57 -1.01
C ARG A 189 27.71 2.85 -1.92
N ASP A 190 26.40 2.90 -1.66
CA ASP A 190 25.41 2.24 -2.50
C ASP A 190 25.12 3.08 -3.78
N PRO A 191 25.30 2.53 -5.00
CA PRO A 191 24.89 3.19 -6.26
C PRO A 191 23.41 3.61 -6.30
N ARG A 192 22.57 2.99 -5.45
CA ARG A 192 21.13 3.24 -5.32
C ARG A 192 20.80 4.49 -4.51
N VAL A 193 21.77 5.20 -3.95
CA VAL A 193 21.56 6.56 -3.40
C VAL A 193 20.95 7.49 -4.46
N GLY A 194 21.22 7.26 -5.76
CA GLY A 194 20.56 7.98 -6.87
C GLY A 194 19.08 7.63 -7.10
N LEU A 195 18.57 6.52 -6.55
CA LEU A 195 17.14 6.16 -6.58
C LEU A 195 16.33 6.91 -5.52
N SER A 196 17.00 7.55 -4.57
CA SER A 196 16.33 8.36 -3.56
C SER A 196 15.69 9.58 -4.20
N THR A 197 14.37 9.70 -4.04
CA THR A 197 13.70 10.95 -4.39
C THR A 197 14.16 12.05 -3.43
N ARG A 198 14.49 13.24 -3.97
CA ARG A 198 14.50 14.48 -3.19
C ARG A 198 13.19 14.53 -2.39
N PRO A 199 13.20 15.01 -1.13
CA PRO A 199 12.00 15.03 -0.31
C PRO A 199 10.86 15.65 -1.12
N VAL A 200 9.82 14.86 -1.39
CA VAL A 200 8.60 15.35 -2.00
C VAL A 200 8.18 16.51 -1.11
N LYS A 201 8.07 17.74 -1.67
CA LYS A 201 7.53 18.89 -0.95
C LYS A 201 6.32 18.39 -0.17
N ARG A 202 6.37 18.45 1.16
CA ARG A 202 5.27 18.01 2.03
C ARG A 202 4.01 18.57 1.41
N LYS A 203 3.11 17.70 0.92
CA LYS A 203 1.77 18.15 0.57
C LYS A 203 1.19 18.64 1.89
N THR A 204 1.15 19.95 2.07
CA THR A 204 0.43 20.57 3.19
C THR A 204 -1.00 20.07 3.06
N ALA A 205 -1.48 19.35 4.07
CA ALA A 205 -2.89 19.01 4.15
C ALA A 205 -3.63 20.35 4.19
N GLN A 206 -4.23 20.71 3.06
CA GLN A 206 -5.10 21.87 3.01
C GLN A 206 -6.40 21.42 3.66
N ALA A 207 -6.74 22.03 4.79
CA ALA A 207 -8.06 21.84 5.37
C ALA A 207 -9.08 22.42 4.38
N VAL A 208 -9.71 21.56 3.60
CA VAL A 208 -10.83 21.94 2.73
C VAL A 208 -12.07 21.91 3.61
N SER A 209 -12.50 23.08 4.09
CA SER A 209 -13.80 23.23 4.73
C SER A 209 -14.85 23.55 3.67
N TRP A 210 -16.02 22.94 3.82
CA TRP A 210 -17.17 23.28 2.99
C TRP A 210 -17.52 24.77 3.15
N LYS A 211 -17.63 25.50 2.05
CA LYS A 211 -18.03 26.91 2.04
C LYS A 211 -19.54 27.02 1.84
N ARG A 212 -20.20 27.81 2.71
CA ARG A 212 -21.62 28.17 2.58
C ARG A 212 -21.87 28.92 1.27
N PRO A 213 -23.02 28.70 0.60
CA PRO A 213 -23.39 29.52 -0.54
C PRO A 213 -23.74 30.94 -0.11
N PRO A 214 -23.76 31.92 -1.05
CA PRO A 214 -24.21 33.28 -0.76
C PRO A 214 -25.62 33.34 -0.17
N MET A 215 -25.98 34.46 0.45
CA MET A 215 -27.34 34.65 0.97
C MET A 215 -28.39 34.41 -0.12
N HIS A 216 -29.50 33.78 0.27
CA HIS A 216 -30.63 33.41 -0.59
C HIS A 216 -30.32 32.38 -1.68
N HIS A 217 -29.11 31.81 -1.70
CA HIS A 217 -28.76 30.69 -2.60
C HIS A 217 -28.91 29.37 -1.88
N VAL A 218 -29.16 28.34 -2.67
CA VAL A 218 -29.08 26.94 -2.25
C VAL A 218 -27.91 26.25 -2.93
N LYS A 219 -27.24 25.33 -2.23
CA LYS A 219 -26.05 24.64 -2.72
C LYS A 219 -26.27 23.15 -2.81
N LEU A 220 -26.17 22.60 -4.02
CA LEU A 220 -26.18 21.18 -4.29
C LEU A 220 -24.74 20.67 -4.33
N ASN A 221 -24.36 19.86 -3.35
CA ASN A 221 -23.14 19.07 -3.40
C ASN A 221 -23.52 17.66 -3.88
N MET A 222 -22.79 17.15 -4.86
CA MET A 222 -23.09 15.84 -5.45
C MET A 222 -21.82 15.07 -5.75
N ASP A 223 -21.91 13.75 -5.69
CA ASP A 223 -20.82 12.84 -5.99
C ASP A 223 -21.35 11.57 -6.65
N ALA A 224 -20.50 10.92 -7.44
CA ALA A 224 -20.76 9.64 -8.07
C ALA A 224 -19.57 8.70 -7.81
N SER A 225 -19.88 7.45 -7.48
CA SER A 225 -18.85 6.43 -7.25
C SER A 225 -19.17 5.18 -8.05
N VAL A 226 -18.12 4.52 -8.54
CA VAL A 226 -18.24 3.23 -9.23
C VAL A 226 -17.54 2.17 -8.40
N SER A 227 -18.29 1.14 -7.99
CA SER A 227 -17.80 0.02 -7.19
C SER A 227 -18.36 -1.28 -7.75
N HIS A 228 -17.50 -2.29 -7.94
CA HIS A 228 -17.87 -3.59 -8.49
C HIS A 228 -18.70 -3.49 -9.80
N LYS A 229 -18.28 -2.61 -10.72
CA LYS A 229 -18.96 -2.29 -11.99
C LYS A 229 -20.35 -1.67 -11.85
N ARG A 230 -20.78 -1.28 -10.65
CA ARG A 230 -22.03 -0.57 -10.42
C ARG A 230 -21.77 0.87 -10.04
N ALA A 231 -22.53 1.77 -10.63
CA ALA A 231 -22.50 3.19 -10.37
C ALA A 231 -23.54 3.56 -9.31
N TYR A 232 -23.07 4.28 -8.31
CA TYR A 232 -23.86 4.86 -7.24
C TYR A 232 -23.68 6.37 -7.27
N ARG A 233 -24.72 7.08 -6.87
CA ARG A 233 -24.64 8.52 -6.74
C ARG A 233 -25.40 9.02 -5.53
N GLY A 234 -24.97 10.16 -5.03
CA GLY A 234 -25.64 10.85 -3.96
C GLY A 234 -25.45 12.35 -4.08
N GLY A 235 -26.35 13.07 -3.43
CA GLY A 235 -26.22 14.50 -3.31
C GLY A 235 -27.01 15.04 -2.14
N LEU A 236 -26.64 16.24 -1.73
CA LEU A 236 -27.29 16.98 -0.66
C LEU A 236 -27.48 18.43 -1.08
N LEU A 237 -28.66 18.96 -0.83
CA LEU A 237 -28.99 20.37 -1.02
C LEU A 237 -29.00 21.08 0.33
N ARG A 238 -28.29 22.20 0.43
CA ARG A 238 -28.26 23.04 1.64
C ARG A 238 -28.68 24.47 1.33
N ASP A 239 -29.22 25.16 2.33
CA ASP A 239 -29.47 26.61 2.26
C ASP A 239 -28.20 27.43 2.60
N SER A 240 -28.33 28.76 2.57
CA SER A 240 -27.26 29.71 2.94
C SER A 240 -26.84 29.62 4.40
N ASP A 241 -27.70 29.10 5.28
CA ASP A 241 -27.37 28.84 6.69
C ASP A 241 -26.64 27.50 6.89
N GLY A 242 -26.48 26.71 5.81
CA GLY A 242 -25.88 25.39 5.83
C GLY A 242 -26.82 24.29 6.34
N ARG A 243 -28.11 24.58 6.52
CA ARG A 243 -29.12 23.59 6.90
C ARG A 243 -29.41 22.69 5.71
N LEU A 244 -29.58 21.40 5.99
CA LEU A 244 -29.96 20.42 4.98
C LEU A 244 -31.40 20.66 4.56
N ILE A 245 -31.63 20.90 3.27
CA ILE A 245 -32.97 20.92 2.67
C ILE A 245 -33.39 19.49 2.35
N PHE A 246 -32.55 18.76 1.60
CA PHE A 246 -32.74 17.33 1.36
C PHE A 246 -31.42 16.63 1.01
N ALA A 247 -31.41 15.31 1.14
CA ALA A 247 -30.35 14.44 0.63
C ALA A 247 -30.96 13.27 -0.13
N TYR A 248 -30.22 12.73 -1.10
CA TYR A 248 -30.65 11.58 -1.89
C TYR A 248 -29.49 10.64 -2.17
N TYR A 249 -29.83 9.38 -2.44
CA TYR A 249 -28.94 8.39 -2.99
C TYR A 249 -29.68 7.61 -4.08
N LYS A 250 -28.96 7.13 -5.10
CA LYS A 250 -29.53 6.26 -6.14
C LYS A 250 -28.47 5.38 -6.81
N GLU A 251 -28.85 4.14 -7.11
CA GLU A 251 -28.04 3.19 -7.90
C GLU A 251 -28.44 3.27 -9.39
N PHE A 252 -27.45 3.26 -10.29
CA PHE A 252 -27.62 3.39 -11.74
C PHE A 252 -27.22 2.15 -12.54
N GLY A 253 -26.88 1.06 -11.86
CA GLY A 253 -26.42 -0.15 -12.51
C GLY A 253 -25.05 0.04 -13.14
N GLU A 254 -24.79 -0.59 -14.27
CA GLU A 254 -23.48 -0.58 -14.91
C GLU A 254 -23.27 0.69 -15.76
N LEU A 255 -22.55 1.67 -15.21
CA LEU A 255 -22.08 2.85 -15.92
C LEU A 255 -20.58 3.01 -15.75
N ASP A 256 -19.93 3.62 -16.74
CA ASP A 256 -18.57 4.13 -16.59
C ASP A 256 -18.56 5.37 -15.67
N VAL A 257 -17.36 5.81 -15.29
CA VAL A 257 -17.18 6.93 -14.34
C VAL A 257 -17.76 8.24 -14.90
N LEU A 258 -17.59 8.50 -16.20
CA LEU A 258 -18.03 9.73 -16.85
C LEU A 258 -19.55 9.83 -16.93
N MET A 259 -20.19 8.74 -17.33
CA MET A 259 -21.64 8.61 -17.42
C MET A 259 -22.27 8.60 -16.03
N ALA A 260 -21.59 8.03 -15.03
CA ALA A 260 -22.03 8.09 -13.64
C ALA A 260 -22.07 9.54 -13.11
N GLU A 261 -21.01 10.33 -13.34
CA GLU A 261 -20.95 11.75 -12.97
C GLU A 261 -21.99 12.60 -13.72
N SER A 262 -22.09 12.42 -15.04
CA SER A 262 -23.05 13.15 -15.89
C SER A 262 -24.50 12.83 -15.52
N SER A 263 -24.80 11.55 -15.30
CA SER A 263 -26.14 11.12 -14.86
C SER A 263 -26.47 11.59 -13.45
N SER A 264 -25.45 11.70 -12.59
CA SER A 264 -25.60 12.26 -11.25
C SER A 264 -26.00 13.73 -11.31
N LEU A 265 -25.37 14.51 -12.20
CA LEU A 265 -25.69 15.92 -12.39
C LEU A 265 -27.12 16.10 -12.87
N LEU A 266 -27.50 15.39 -13.93
CA LEU A 266 -28.85 15.45 -14.49
C LEU A 266 -29.91 15.16 -13.41
N HIS A 267 -29.69 14.11 -12.61
CA HIS A 267 -30.65 13.73 -11.59
C HIS A 267 -30.71 14.69 -10.41
N GLY A 268 -29.56 15.19 -9.96
CA GLY A 268 -29.49 16.21 -8.94
C GLY A 268 -30.26 17.47 -9.35
N LEU A 269 -30.11 17.89 -10.60
CA LEU A 269 -30.85 19.02 -11.18
C LEU A 269 -32.35 18.73 -11.27
N GLN A 270 -32.75 17.52 -11.71
CA GLN A 270 -34.16 17.12 -11.75
C GLN A 270 -34.82 17.18 -10.36
N LEU A 271 -34.14 16.70 -9.32
CA LEU A 271 -34.63 16.78 -7.95
C LEU A 271 -34.69 18.23 -7.44
N CYS A 272 -33.70 19.05 -7.79
CA CYS A 272 -33.67 20.45 -7.40
C CYS A 272 -34.75 21.28 -8.10
N ARG A 273 -35.24 20.88 -9.27
CA ARG A 273 -36.30 21.61 -9.97
C ARG A 273 -37.54 21.82 -9.11
N ASP A 274 -37.91 20.80 -8.35
CA ASP A 274 -39.15 20.79 -7.57
C ASP A 274 -38.91 21.21 -6.10
N LEU A 275 -37.65 21.13 -5.63
CA LEU A 275 -37.28 21.30 -4.22
C LEU A 275 -36.45 22.57 -3.92
N ALA A 276 -35.71 23.10 -4.90
CA ALA A 276 -34.90 24.29 -4.73
C ALA A 276 -35.75 25.55 -4.87
N ARG A 277 -35.73 26.40 -3.84
CA ARG A 277 -36.32 27.75 -3.88
C ARG A 277 -35.19 28.77 -3.86
N GLY A 278 -34.96 29.44 -4.99
CA GLY A 278 -33.90 30.45 -5.16
C GLY A 278 -32.77 29.99 -6.10
N PRO A 279 -31.77 30.85 -6.32
CA PRO A 279 -30.63 30.53 -7.18
C PRO A 279 -29.85 29.31 -6.69
N LEU A 280 -29.52 28.41 -7.62
CA LEU A 280 -28.86 27.14 -7.33
C LEU A 280 -27.36 27.22 -7.67
N LEU A 281 -26.54 26.87 -6.69
CA LEU A 281 -25.11 26.62 -6.85
C LEU A 281 -24.86 25.12 -6.80
N VAL A 282 -24.31 24.53 -7.86
CA VAL A 282 -23.92 23.12 -7.89
C VAL A 282 -22.41 23.00 -7.74
N GLU A 283 -21.96 22.19 -6.79
CA GLU A 283 -20.56 21.84 -6.58
C GLU A 283 -20.33 20.37 -6.96
N ILE A 284 -19.38 20.14 -7.87
CA ILE A 284 -19.03 18.82 -8.41
C ILE A 284 -17.50 18.66 -8.36
N ASP A 285 -17.01 17.48 -8.00
CA ASP A 285 -15.60 17.10 -8.19
C ASP A 285 -15.37 16.86 -9.68
N PHE A 286 -14.59 17.72 -10.33
CA PHE A 286 -14.46 17.81 -11.78
C PHE A 286 -13.02 17.56 -12.20
N LYS A 287 -12.56 16.31 -12.04
CA LYS A 287 -11.23 15.87 -12.52
C LYS A 287 -11.26 15.07 -13.83
N SER A 288 -12.40 14.49 -14.19
CA SER A 288 -12.59 13.52 -15.29
C SER A 288 -13.03 14.16 -16.62
N LEU A 289 -13.68 15.32 -16.58
CA LEU A 289 -14.34 15.99 -17.73
C LEU A 289 -13.48 17.07 -18.41
N VAL A 290 -12.20 17.16 -18.07
CA VAL A 290 -11.24 18.04 -18.76
C VAL A 290 -10.98 17.48 -20.16
N GLY A 291 -11.76 17.92 -21.15
CA GLY A 291 -11.57 17.58 -22.56
C GLY A 291 -12.85 17.33 -23.38
N SER A 292 -14.04 17.36 -22.76
CA SER A 292 -15.31 17.17 -23.46
C SER A 292 -16.15 18.45 -23.42
N ASP A 293 -16.49 18.98 -24.59
CA ASP A 293 -17.37 20.14 -24.78
C ASP A 293 -18.80 19.82 -24.32
N VAL A 294 -19.05 19.89 -23.01
CA VAL A 294 -20.40 19.80 -22.46
C VAL A 294 -21.05 21.18 -22.58
N SER A 295 -21.75 21.39 -23.69
CA SER A 295 -22.54 22.60 -23.97
C SER A 295 -23.89 22.52 -23.23
N ILE A 296 -23.92 22.91 -21.96
CA ILE A 296 -25.18 23.17 -21.23
C ILE A 296 -25.43 24.68 -21.26
N ALA A 297 -26.51 25.08 -21.94
CA ALA A 297 -26.77 26.42 -22.48
C ALA A 297 -27.03 27.57 -21.48
N SER A 298 -26.62 27.47 -20.22
CA SER A 298 -26.79 28.58 -19.26
C SER A 298 -25.91 28.47 -18.02
N VAL A 299 -24.67 28.02 -18.18
CA VAL A 299 -23.71 27.87 -17.06
C VAL A 299 -22.71 29.03 -17.08
N GLN A 300 -22.68 29.84 -16.03
CA GLN A 300 -21.49 30.66 -15.75
C GLN A 300 -20.43 29.76 -15.10
N TYR A 301 -19.39 29.46 -15.87
CA TYR A 301 -18.27 28.61 -15.42
C TYR A 301 -17.37 29.42 -14.48
N VAL A 302 -17.25 29.01 -13.22
CA VAL A 302 -16.23 29.54 -12.30
C VAL A 302 -15.36 28.38 -11.87
N VAL A 303 -14.19 28.23 -12.51
CA VAL A 303 -13.15 27.32 -12.03
C VAL A 303 -12.51 27.98 -10.81
N SER A 304 -12.59 27.33 -9.65
CA SER A 304 -11.79 27.72 -8.50
C SER A 304 -11.10 26.49 -7.94
N ASP A 305 -9.76 26.53 -7.88
CA ASP A 305 -8.85 25.47 -7.43
C ASP A 305 -8.86 24.18 -8.27
N PRO A 306 -7.76 23.39 -8.30
CA PRO A 306 -7.62 22.27 -9.22
C PRO A 306 -8.50 21.09 -8.80
N GLY A 307 -9.70 21.00 -9.39
CA GLY A 307 -10.57 19.82 -9.34
C GLY A 307 -12.00 20.06 -8.87
N ILE A 308 -12.44 21.29 -8.60
CA ILE A 308 -13.84 21.56 -8.21
C ILE A 308 -14.47 22.51 -9.24
N ALA A 309 -15.62 22.14 -9.78
CA ALA A 309 -16.40 22.99 -10.67
C ALA A 309 -17.67 23.50 -9.96
N PHE A 310 -17.98 24.78 -10.20
CA PHE A 310 -19.22 25.40 -9.77
C PHE A 310 -20.10 25.71 -10.97
N LEU A 311 -21.36 25.26 -10.91
CA LEU A 311 -22.40 25.64 -11.88
C LEU A 311 -23.42 26.54 -11.18
N THR A 312 -23.67 27.72 -11.73
CA THR A 312 -24.62 28.69 -11.16
C THR A 312 -25.84 28.84 -12.06
N PHE A 313 -27.03 28.63 -11.49
CA PHE A 313 -28.32 28.79 -12.18
C PHE A 313 -29.11 29.93 -11.53
N ASN A 314 -29.03 31.13 -12.11
CA ASN A 314 -29.64 32.35 -11.55
C ASN A 314 -31.13 32.51 -11.90
N ASN A 315 -31.57 31.97 -13.04
CA ASN A 315 -32.93 32.15 -13.59
C ASN A 315 -33.74 30.83 -13.61
N GLY A 316 -33.45 29.92 -12.67
CA GLY A 316 -34.03 28.58 -12.64
C GLY A 316 -33.27 27.57 -13.51
N ILE A 317 -33.57 26.28 -13.29
CA ILE A 317 -32.96 25.17 -14.03
C ILE A 317 -33.59 25.10 -15.43
N PRO A 318 -32.83 25.08 -16.54
CA PRO A 318 -33.37 24.94 -17.88
C PRO A 318 -34.23 23.69 -18.02
N ARG A 319 -35.20 23.69 -18.94
CA ARG A 319 -35.86 22.44 -19.36
C ARG A 319 -34.82 21.60 -20.11
N LEU A 320 -34.29 20.59 -19.42
CA LEU A 320 -33.41 19.54 -19.95
C LEU A 320 -34.23 18.44 -20.62
#